data_AF-A0A820QED7-F1
#
_entry.id   AF-A0A820QED7-F1
#
_cell.length_a   1.000
_cell.length_b   1.000
_cell.length_c   1.000
_cell.angle_alpha   90.00
_cell.angle_beta   90.00
_cell.angle_gamma   90.00
#
_symmetry.space_group_name_H-M   'P 1'
#
loop_
_entity.id
_entity.type
_entity.pdbx_description
1 polymer ?
#
loop_
_entity_poly.entity_id
_entity_poly.type
_entity_poly.pdbx_seq_one_letter_code
_entity_poly.pdbx_strand_id
1 'polypeptide(L)'
;LGGSVMPFDSQLSSIQKGESIEDSVRMLMSYADVLVIRHPEMGIVQRAAGVSRIPVINAGDGIGEHPTQALLDIFTIREEIGTFNGLTVSYLI
;
A
#
# COMPACT_ATOMS: atom_id res chain seq x y z
N LEU A 1 6.86 6.92 -16.33
CA LEU A 1 7.79 6.38 -15.31
C LEU A 1 8.74 5.29 -15.86
N GLY A 2 8.50 4.66 -17.01
CA GLY A 2 9.52 3.84 -17.71
C GLY A 2 9.96 2.53 -17.01
N GLY A 3 9.50 2.26 -15.79
CA GLY A 3 9.79 1.04 -15.05
C GLY A 3 8.96 -0.17 -15.50
N SER A 4 9.38 -1.35 -15.05
CA SER A 4 8.64 -2.60 -15.22
C SER A 4 7.78 -2.89 -13.99
N VAL A 5 6.64 -3.56 -14.19
CA VAL A 5 5.74 -3.97 -13.10
C VAL A 5 5.69 -5.49 -13.07
N MET A 6 6.01 -6.07 -11.92
CA MET A 6 5.84 -7.49 -11.66
C MET A 6 4.58 -7.69 -10.81
N PRO A 7 3.43 -8.07 -11.40
CA PRO A 7 2.23 -8.34 -10.62
C PRO A 7 2.44 -9.59 -9.77
N PHE A 8 2.07 -9.48 -8.49
CA PHE A 8 2.10 -10.60 -7.56
C PHE A 8 0.71 -10.74 -6.93
N ASP A 9 0.00 -11.80 -7.31
CA ASP A 9 -1.33 -12.12 -6.78
C ASP A 9 -1.20 -13.14 -5.65
N SER A 10 -1.55 -12.73 -4.43
CA SER A 10 -1.50 -13.58 -3.25
C SER A 10 -2.40 -14.82 -3.38
N GLN A 11 -3.49 -14.75 -4.16
CA GLN A 11 -4.41 -15.87 -4.39
C GLN A 11 -3.85 -16.94 -5.33
N LEU A 12 -2.86 -16.59 -6.17
CA LEU A 12 -2.21 -17.53 -7.09
C LEU A 12 -0.80 -17.94 -6.62
N SER A 13 -0.32 -17.33 -5.53
CA SER A 13 1.05 -17.49 -5.04
C SER A 13 1.19 -18.47 -3.89
N SER A 14 2.44 -18.78 -3.53
CA SER A 14 2.82 -19.64 -2.41
C SER A 14 2.34 -19.16 -1.03
N ILE A 15 1.80 -17.94 -0.89
CA ILE A 15 1.14 -17.47 0.34
C ILE A 15 -0.01 -18.40 0.73
N GLN A 16 -0.77 -18.96 -0.24
CA GLN A 16 -1.80 -19.95 0.05
C GLN A 16 -1.25 -21.29 0.57
N LYS A 17 0.02 -21.59 0.30
CA LYS A 17 0.69 -22.82 0.75
C LYS A 17 1.25 -22.69 2.17
N GLY A 18 0.98 -21.59 2.86
CA GLY A 18 1.43 -21.34 4.24
C GLY A 18 2.77 -20.61 4.35
N GLU A 19 3.26 -20.00 3.25
CA GLU A 19 4.41 -19.11 3.31
C GLU A 19 4.05 -17.82 4.05
N SER A 20 4.91 -17.37 4.97
CA SER A 20 4.70 -16.14 5.71
C SER A 20 4.92 -14.93 4.80
N ILE A 21 4.17 -13.84 5.03
CA ILE A 21 4.32 -12.62 4.25
C ILE A 21 5.75 -12.06 4.34
N GLU A 22 6.41 -12.22 5.49
CA GLU A 22 7.79 -11.79 5.71
C GLU A 22 8.76 -12.54 4.79
N ASP A 23 8.52 -13.83 4.53
CA ASP A 23 9.33 -14.63 3.60
C ASP A 23 9.09 -14.24 2.14
N SER A 24 7.82 -14.06 1.75
CA SER A 24 7.49 -13.56 0.42
C SER A 24 8.08 -12.17 0.17
N VAL A 25 8.07 -11.28 1.16
CA VAL A 25 8.68 -9.94 1.07
C VAL A 25 10.19 -10.03 0.87
N ARG A 26 10.89 -10.91 1.62
CA ARG A 26 12.34 -11.14 1.47
C ARG A 26 12.71 -11.65 0.07
N MET A 27 11.86 -12.50 -0.50
CA MET A 27 12.02 -12.98 -1.86
C MET A 27 11.81 -11.84 -2.86
N LEU A 28 10.66 -11.17 -2.80
CA LEU A 28 10.26 -10.12 -3.75
C LEU A 28 11.20 -8.91 -3.74
N MET A 29 11.74 -8.53 -2.58
CA MET A 29 12.68 -7.41 -2.49
C MET A 29 14.01 -7.65 -3.23
N SER A 30 14.31 -8.90 -3.59
CA SER A 30 15.50 -9.23 -4.40
C SER A 30 15.25 -9.03 -5.90
N TYR A 31 13.99 -8.86 -6.32
CA TYR A 31 13.57 -8.73 -7.71
C TYR A 31 13.03 -7.34 -8.06
N ALA A 32 12.80 -6.47 -7.07
CA ALA A 32 12.17 -5.18 -7.26
C ALA A 32 12.91 -4.08 -6.47
N ASP A 33 12.81 -2.84 -6.97
CA ASP A 33 13.36 -1.66 -6.29
C ASP A 33 12.37 -1.03 -5.31
N VAL A 34 11.06 -1.28 -5.49
CA VAL A 34 9.96 -0.80 -4.64
C VAL A 34 8.89 -1.88 -4.56
N LEU A 35 8.32 -2.06 -3.37
CA LEU A 35 7.21 -2.98 -3.14
C LEU A 35 5.93 -2.21 -2.85
N VAL A 36 4.84 -2.54 -3.55
CA VAL A 36 3.51 -2.01 -3.27
C VAL A 36 2.65 -3.16 -2.77
N ILE A 37 2.08 -3.03 -1.57
CA ILE A 37 1.32 -4.11 -0.93
C ILE A 37 -0.11 -3.64 -0.70
N ARG A 38 -1.06 -4.48 -1.09
CA ARG A 38 -2.46 -4.39 -0.70
C ARG A 38 -2.89 -5.73 -0.14
N HIS A 39 -3.43 -5.75 1.07
CA HIS A 39 -3.78 -7.00 1.75
C HIS A 39 -4.94 -6.76 2.73
N PRO A 40 -5.87 -7.71 2.92
CA PRO A 40 -7.03 -7.54 3.80
C PRO A 40 -6.70 -7.50 5.30
N GLU A 41 -5.52 -7.97 5.70
CA GLU A 41 -5.10 -8.00 7.10
C GLU A 41 -4.49 -6.65 7.53
N MET A 42 -5.00 -6.09 8.62
CA MET A 42 -4.47 -4.86 9.21
C MET A 42 -3.05 -5.05 9.75
N GLY A 43 -2.18 -4.05 9.53
CA GLY A 43 -0.81 -4.04 10.05
C GLY A 43 0.18 -4.92 9.29
N ILE A 44 -0.27 -5.64 8.26
CA ILE A 44 0.61 -6.53 7.49
C ILE A 44 1.64 -5.76 6.66
N VAL A 45 1.28 -4.59 6.13
CA VAL A 45 2.21 -3.75 5.38
C VAL A 45 3.30 -3.21 6.30
N GLN A 46 2.96 -2.90 7.55
CA GLN A 46 3.94 -2.48 8.56
C GLN A 46 4.90 -3.63 8.92
N ARG A 47 4.40 -4.87 9.05
CA ARG A 47 5.25 -6.05 9.25
C ARG A 47 6.20 -6.27 8.07
N ALA A 48 5.69 -6.16 6.84
CA ALA A 48 6.49 -6.24 5.62
C ALA A 48 7.58 -5.15 5.56
N ALA A 49 7.23 -3.91 5.90
CA ALA A 49 8.17 -2.80 5.96
C ALA A 49 9.28 -3.04 7.00
N GLY A 50 8.98 -3.70 8.13
CA GLY A 50 9.95 -4.03 9.17
C GLY A 50 11.03 -5.03 8.73
N VAL A 51 10.78 -5.85 7.70
CA VAL A 51 11.73 -6.85 7.19
C VAL A 51 12.32 -6.49 5.82
N SER A 52 11.72 -5.54 5.10
CA SER A 52 12.16 -5.11 3.78
C SER A 52 13.37 -4.18 3.85
N ARG A 53 14.31 -4.32 2.89
CA ARG A 53 15.40 -3.34 2.69
C ARG A 53 15.09 -2.31 1.59
N ILE A 54 14.01 -2.52 0.84
CA ILE A 54 13.52 -1.60 -0.19
C ILE A 54 12.27 -0.87 0.32
N PRO A 55 11.94 0.32 -0.23
CA PRO A 55 10.72 1.03 0.13
C PRO A 55 9.47 0.16 -0.05
N VAL A 56 8.59 0.18 0.95
CA VAL A 56 7.29 -0.48 0.92
C VAL A 56 6.19 0.58 0.95
N ILE A 57 5.26 0.52 0.00
CA ILE A 57 4.12 1.44 -0.12
C ILE A 57 2.85 0.70 0.29
N ASN A 58 2.12 1.28 1.26
CA ASN A 58 0.80 0.80 1.67
C ASN A 58 -0.26 1.25 0.65
N ALA A 59 -0.82 0.28 -0.09
CA ALA A 59 -1.95 0.45 -1.00
C ALA A 59 -3.27 -0.06 -0.41
N GLY A 60 -3.34 -0.19 0.92
CA GLY A 60 -4.49 -0.61 1.71
C GLY A 60 -4.20 -1.89 2.53
N ASP A 61 -4.31 -1.78 3.86
CA ASP A 61 -4.23 -2.91 4.80
C ASP A 61 -5.60 -3.20 5.47
N GLY A 62 -6.57 -3.59 4.64
CA GLY A 62 -7.91 -3.97 5.09
C GLY A 62 -8.73 -2.79 5.63
N ILE A 63 -9.18 -2.90 6.88
CA ILE A 63 -9.86 -1.82 7.63
C ILE A 63 -8.85 -0.84 8.27
N GLY A 64 -7.56 -0.99 7.98
CA GLY A 64 -6.49 -0.11 8.44
C GLY A 64 -6.37 1.16 7.61
N GLU A 65 -5.15 1.50 7.22
CA GLU A 65 -4.82 2.73 6.51
C GLU A 65 -4.79 2.53 4.99
N HIS A 66 -5.17 3.59 4.28
CA HIS A 66 -4.98 3.69 2.84
C HIS A 66 -4.36 5.06 2.49
N PRO A 67 -3.07 5.29 2.82
CA PRO A 67 -2.47 6.62 2.82
C PRO A 67 -2.44 7.25 1.42
N THR A 68 -2.23 6.44 0.38
CA THR A 68 -2.24 6.90 -1.01
C THR A 68 -3.62 7.40 -1.46
N GLN A 69 -4.71 6.85 -0.91
CA GLN A 69 -6.07 7.32 -1.18
C GLN A 69 -6.31 8.66 -0.47
N ALA A 70 -5.92 8.77 0.80
CA ALA A 70 -6.03 10.02 1.55
C ALA A 70 -5.26 11.17 0.86
N LEU A 71 -4.07 10.90 0.32
CA LEU A 71 -3.31 11.88 -0.47
C LEU A 71 -4.05 12.30 -1.74
N LEU A 72 -4.68 11.36 -2.45
CA LEU A 72 -5.48 11.65 -3.63
C LEU A 72 -6.72 12.49 -3.29
N ASP A 73 -7.39 12.19 -2.18
CA ASP A 73 -8.56 12.94 -1.73
C ASP A 73 -8.19 14.40 -1.39
N ILE A 74 -7.10 14.61 -0.65
CA ILE A 74 -6.58 15.95 -0.34
C ILE A 74 -6.16 16.70 -1.61
N PHE A 75 -5.49 16.00 -2.54
CA PHE A 75 -5.11 16.59 -3.83
C PHE A 75 -6.35 17.05 -4.61
N THR A 76 -7.39 16.22 -4.64
CA THR A 76 -8.65 16.54 -5.32
C THR A 76 -9.35 17.74 -4.68
N ILE A 77 -9.43 17.79 -3.34
CA ILE A 77 -9.97 18.96 -2.62
C ILE A 77 -9.20 20.23 -2.96
N ARG A 78 -7.86 20.14 -3.02
CA ARG A 78 -7.02 21.28 -3.36
C ARG A 78 -7.23 21.76 -4.79
N GLU A 79 -7.35 20.87 -5.77
CA GLU A 79 -7.58 21.25 -7.17
C GLU A 79 -8.97 21.87 -7.36
N GLU A 80 -10.00 21.31 -6.71
CA GLU A 80 -11.38 21.77 -6.90
C GLU A 80 -11.73 23.03 -6.08
N ILE A 81 -11.19 23.15 -4.86
CA ILE A 81 -11.57 24.22 -3.91
C ILE A 81 -10.42 25.25 -3.74
N GLY A 82 -9.22 24.95 -4.22
CA GLY A 82 -8.05 25.84 -4.23
C GLY A 82 -7.28 25.88 -2.90
N THR A 83 -7.92 25.59 -1.77
CA THR A 83 -7.29 25.54 -0.43
C THR A 83 -7.93 24.47 0.44
N PHE A 84 -7.13 23.85 1.31
CA PHE A 84 -7.63 22.94 2.34
C PHE A 84 -7.92 23.66 3.67
N ASN A 85 -7.39 24.89 3.84
CA ASN A 85 -7.49 25.61 5.11
C ASN A 85 -8.89 26.20 5.32
N GLY A 86 -9.47 25.96 6.51
CA GLY A 86 -10.76 26.51 6.91
C GLY A 86 -11.98 25.80 6.31
N LEU A 87 -11.79 24.66 5.66
CA LEU A 87 -12.88 23.84 5.14
C LEU A 87 -13.45 22.90 6.21
N THR A 88 -14.77 22.82 6.26
CA THR A 88 -15.48 21.77 7.01
C THR A 88 -15.70 20.59 6.08
N VAL A 89 -15.02 19.47 6.34
CA VAL A 89 -15.18 18.22 5.60
C VAL A 89 -16.09 17.30 6.40
N SER A 90 -17.20 16.86 5.78
CA SER A 90 -18.11 15.87 6.37
C SER A 90 -17.85 14.51 5.75
N TYR A 91 -17.49 13.53 6.58
CA TYR A 91 -17.40 12.12 6.17
C TYR A 91 -18.72 11.41 6.46
N LEU A 92 -19.23 10.68 5.47
CA LEU A 92 -20.33 9.75 5.65
C LEU A 92 -19.75 8.33 5.55
N ILE A 93 -19.92 7.56 6.62
CA ILE A 93 -19.53 6.15 6.75
C ILE A 93 -20.76 5.26 6.71
#